data_AF-A0A6Q2XT63-F1
#
_entry.id   AF-A0A6Q2XT63-F1
#
_cell.length_a   1.000
_cell.length_b   1.000
_cell.length_c   1.000
_cell.angle_alpha   90.00
_cell.angle_beta   90.00
_cell.angle_gamma   90.00
#
_symmetry.space_group_name_H-M   'P 1'
#
loop_
_entity.id
_entity.type
_entity.pdbx_description
1 polymer ?
#
loop_
_entity_poly.entity_id
_entity_poly.type
_entity_poly.pdbx_seq_one_letter_code
_entity_poly.pdbx_strand_id
1 'polypeptide(L)'
;MEPRDVLQVTWQKETQGGTENVSSYNKRFGPKVNPPFQGKVEFLNVGLQNCSTVIRGVSREDESCYKCLFNTYPDGAISRRICLQVNELYGPTLLVTQINDTRPFFSGLTVSCSTTGRPAPVVDLFLPVQLVLENSTTVNVTHPNGTVTVTITTTLAVPSLPDNDTMVRCLVSSGYIIKEGSVNIPNLFAGPSSPPVSNNGLIRGHGL
;
A
#
# COMPACT_ATOMS: atom_id res chain seq x y z
N MET A 1 -38.11 17.88 -22.89
CA MET A 1 -36.95 18.72 -22.52
C MET A 1 -36.21 19.05 -23.80
N GLU A 2 -36.09 20.33 -24.12
CA GLU A 2 -35.21 20.81 -25.19
C GLU A 2 -33.76 20.45 -24.86
N PRO A 3 -32.92 20.10 -25.85
CA PRO A 3 -31.50 19.85 -25.61
C PRO A 3 -30.83 21.15 -25.13
N ARG A 4 -30.21 21.10 -23.95
CA ARG A 4 -29.46 22.23 -23.41
C ARG A 4 -28.31 22.57 -24.36
N ASP A 5 -28.23 23.82 -24.80
CA ASP A 5 -27.11 24.26 -25.62
C ASP A 5 -25.89 24.54 -24.72
N VAL A 6 -24.97 23.58 -24.68
CA VAL A 6 -23.72 23.72 -23.96
C VAL A 6 -22.76 24.52 -24.83
N LEU A 7 -22.32 25.68 -24.35
CA LEU A 7 -21.42 26.56 -25.10
C LEU A 7 -19.95 26.28 -24.80
N GLN A 8 -19.64 25.90 -23.56
CA GLN A 8 -18.26 25.65 -23.12
C GLN A 8 -18.22 24.66 -21.96
N VAL A 9 -17.23 23.79 -21.95
CA VAL A 9 -16.87 22.99 -20.76
C VAL A 9 -15.61 23.55 -20.13
N THR A 10 -15.61 23.73 -18.81
CA THR A 10 -14.45 24.21 -18.04
C THR A 10 -14.15 23.24 -16.90
N TRP A 11 -12.90 22.82 -16.76
CA TRP A 11 -12.39 22.15 -15.56
C TRP A 11 -11.77 23.17 -14.63
N GLN A 12 -12.10 23.08 -13.34
CA GLN A 12 -11.57 23.92 -12.28
C GLN A 12 -10.99 23.06 -11.16
N LYS A 13 -9.95 23.57 -10.49
CA LYS A 13 -9.37 23.01 -9.27
C LYS A 13 -9.71 23.93 -8.11
N GLU A 14 -10.21 23.38 -7.01
CA GLU A 14 -10.41 24.14 -5.77
C GLU A 14 -9.07 24.29 -5.02
N THR A 15 -8.69 25.51 -4.73
CA THR A 15 -7.48 25.83 -3.97
C THR A 15 -7.86 26.65 -2.75
N GLN A 16 -6.91 26.86 -1.83
CA GLN A 16 -7.15 27.71 -0.66
C GLN A 16 -7.50 29.16 -1.04
N GLY A 17 -7.03 29.61 -2.22
CA GLY A 17 -7.33 30.93 -2.78
C GLY A 17 -8.61 31.00 -3.62
N GLY A 18 -9.39 29.92 -3.70
CA GLY A 18 -10.65 29.87 -4.45
C GLY A 18 -10.67 28.77 -5.51
N THR A 19 -10.87 29.14 -6.77
CA THR A 19 -10.93 28.19 -7.89
C THR A 19 -10.02 28.61 -9.03
N GLU A 20 -9.19 27.69 -9.49
CA GLU A 20 -8.31 27.90 -10.63
C GLU A 20 -8.82 27.14 -11.85
N ASN A 21 -8.88 27.81 -13.00
CA ASN A 21 -9.23 27.15 -14.25
C ASN A 21 -8.09 26.23 -14.68
N VAL A 22 -8.38 24.94 -14.83
CA VAL A 22 -7.43 23.90 -15.24
C VAL A 22 -7.39 23.81 -16.77
N SER A 23 -8.54 23.59 -17.37
CA SER A 23 -8.69 23.47 -18.82
C SER A 23 -10.08 23.90 -19.27
N SER A 24 -10.23 24.22 -20.54
CA SER A 24 -11.51 24.60 -21.13
C SER A 24 -11.63 24.12 -22.56
N TYR A 25 -12.86 23.87 -23.00
CA TYR A 25 -13.18 23.49 -24.36
C TYR A 25 -14.45 24.22 -24.83
N ASN A 26 -14.37 24.85 -26.00
CA ASN A 26 -15.54 25.32 -26.73
C ASN A 26 -15.30 25.15 -28.24
N LYS A 27 -16.38 25.18 -29.03
CA LYS A 27 -16.32 24.98 -30.50
C LYS A 27 -15.47 26.03 -31.22
N ARG A 28 -15.34 27.24 -30.67
CA ARG A 28 -14.68 28.38 -31.34
C ARG A 28 -13.15 28.35 -31.18
N PHE A 29 -12.67 28.05 -29.99
CA PHE A 29 -11.26 28.11 -29.61
C PHE A 29 -10.62 26.73 -29.44
N GLY A 30 -11.43 25.66 -29.47
CA GLY A 30 -10.95 24.30 -29.27
C GLY A 30 -10.54 24.01 -27.82
N PRO A 31 -9.83 22.89 -27.59
CA PRO A 31 -9.36 22.51 -26.26
C PRO A 31 -8.15 23.36 -25.84
N LYS A 32 -8.17 23.84 -24.60
CA LYS A 32 -7.10 24.65 -24.02
C LYS A 32 -6.81 24.22 -22.60
N VAL A 33 -5.54 23.93 -22.30
CA VAL A 33 -5.02 23.69 -20.94
C VAL A 33 -4.28 24.94 -20.48
N ASN A 34 -4.58 25.40 -19.26
CA ASN A 34 -3.96 26.60 -18.72
C ASN A 34 -2.50 26.33 -18.30
N PRO A 35 -1.62 27.35 -18.38
CA PRO A 35 -0.17 27.17 -18.21
C PRO A 35 0.28 26.37 -16.97
N PRO A 36 -0.28 26.55 -15.76
CA PRO A 36 0.14 25.79 -14.58
C PRO A 36 -0.08 24.27 -14.69
N PHE A 37 -0.93 23.84 -15.61
CA PHE A 37 -1.36 22.45 -15.78
C PHE A 37 -0.84 21.82 -17.08
N GLN A 38 -0.12 22.59 -17.90
CA GLN A 38 0.44 22.09 -19.16
C GLN A 38 1.48 20.98 -18.92
N GLY A 39 1.50 19.96 -19.78
CA GLY A 39 2.36 18.79 -19.64
C GLY A 39 1.89 17.75 -18.61
N LYS A 40 0.98 18.14 -17.71
CA LYS A 40 0.40 17.24 -16.70
C LYS A 40 -1.04 16.86 -17.03
N VAL A 41 -1.83 17.83 -17.50
CA VAL A 41 -3.24 17.66 -17.80
C VAL A 41 -3.45 17.52 -19.30
N GLU A 42 -4.19 16.49 -19.69
CA GLU A 42 -4.53 16.21 -21.09
C GLU A 42 -6.04 15.95 -21.22
N PHE A 43 -6.60 16.29 -22.38
CA PHE A 43 -7.97 15.90 -22.71
C PHE A 43 -7.98 14.47 -23.22
N LEU A 44 -8.79 13.62 -22.59
CA LEU A 44 -9.09 12.27 -23.07
C LEU A 44 -10.22 12.31 -24.11
N ASN A 45 -11.29 13.03 -23.79
CA ASN A 45 -12.42 13.25 -24.70
C ASN A 45 -12.68 14.75 -24.80
N VAL A 46 -12.88 15.22 -26.04
CA VAL A 46 -13.14 16.63 -26.33
C VAL A 46 -14.52 16.75 -26.94
N GLY A 47 -15.43 17.40 -26.21
CA GLY A 47 -16.81 17.51 -26.63
C GLY A 47 -17.65 18.33 -25.65
N LEU A 48 -18.72 18.93 -26.14
CA LEU A 48 -19.64 19.72 -25.31
C LEU A 48 -20.59 18.84 -24.49
N GLN A 49 -20.74 17.57 -24.87
CA GLN A 49 -21.55 16.57 -24.15
C GLN A 49 -20.69 15.53 -23.42
N ASN A 50 -19.42 15.40 -23.80
CA ASN A 50 -18.45 14.54 -23.15
C ASN A 50 -17.07 15.22 -23.19
N CYS A 51 -16.64 15.71 -22.03
CA CYS A 51 -15.35 16.35 -21.85
C CYS A 51 -14.65 15.68 -20.68
N SER A 52 -13.70 14.79 -20.99
CA SER A 52 -12.97 14.00 -20.00
C SER A 52 -11.51 14.43 -19.99
N THR A 53 -10.93 14.55 -18.81
CA THR A 53 -9.57 15.03 -18.59
C THR A 53 -8.78 14.01 -17.79
N VAL A 54 -7.51 13.81 -18.14
CA VAL A 54 -6.57 12.98 -17.39
C VAL A 54 -5.47 13.86 -16.79
N ILE A 55 -5.07 13.53 -15.56
CA ILE A 55 -3.93 14.14 -14.86
C ILE A 55 -2.84 13.07 -14.77
N ARG A 56 -1.71 13.28 -15.45
CA ARG A 56 -0.55 12.37 -15.43
C ARG A 56 0.39 12.70 -14.29
N GLY A 57 1.14 11.71 -13.82
CA GLY A 57 2.17 11.94 -12.78
C GLY A 57 1.61 12.61 -11.53
N VAL A 58 0.52 12.04 -10.99
CA VAL A 58 -0.20 12.62 -9.85
C VAL A 58 0.74 12.72 -8.64
N SER A 59 0.73 13.88 -7.99
CA SER A 59 1.50 14.19 -6.78
C SER A 59 0.58 14.76 -5.69
N ARG A 60 1.11 14.88 -4.47
CA ARG A 60 0.35 15.45 -3.33
C ARG A 60 -0.24 16.83 -3.60
N GLU A 61 0.40 17.62 -4.46
CA GLU A 61 -0.08 18.96 -4.81
C GLU A 61 -1.37 18.94 -5.64
N ASP A 62 -1.69 17.82 -6.30
CA ASP A 62 -2.94 17.66 -7.06
C ASP A 62 -4.12 17.28 -6.16
N GLU A 63 -3.87 16.93 -4.90
CA GLU A 63 -4.90 16.54 -3.95
C GLU A 63 -5.84 17.74 -3.72
N SER A 64 -7.02 17.65 -4.31
CA SER A 64 -7.99 18.74 -4.37
C SER A 64 -9.31 18.23 -4.92
N CYS A 65 -10.36 19.02 -4.75
CA CYS A 65 -11.60 18.80 -5.45
C CYS A 65 -11.64 19.60 -6.74
N TYR A 66 -11.93 18.90 -7.81
CA TYR A 66 -12.06 19.43 -9.16
C TYR A 66 -13.54 19.56 -9.51
N LYS A 67 -13.87 20.63 -10.20
CA LYS A 67 -15.20 20.90 -10.73
C LYS A 67 -15.17 20.83 -12.25
N CYS A 68 -16.09 20.08 -12.83
CA CYS A 68 -16.40 20.15 -14.25
C CYS A 68 -17.65 21.00 -14.43
N LEU A 69 -17.56 22.06 -15.24
CA LEU A 69 -18.63 23.01 -15.49
C LEU A 69 -19.04 22.96 -16.96
N PHE A 70 -20.28 22.59 -17.23
CA PHE A 70 -20.93 22.72 -18.52
C PHE A 70 -21.68 24.05 -18.53
N ASN A 71 -21.11 25.06 -19.19
CA ASN A 71 -21.70 26.39 -19.32
C ASN A 71 -22.79 26.33 -20.39
N THR A 72 -24.04 26.43 -19.97
CA THR A 72 -25.22 26.38 -20.84
C THR A 72 -25.90 27.74 -20.90
N TYR A 73 -26.61 27.99 -22.00
CA TYR A 73 -27.47 29.16 -22.15
C TYR A 73 -28.91 28.69 -22.40
N PRO A 74 -29.94 29.29 -21.78
CA PRO A 74 -29.88 30.40 -20.81
C PRO A 74 -29.66 29.96 -19.35
N ASP A 75 -29.69 28.66 -19.06
CA ASP A 75 -29.77 28.09 -17.69
C ASP A 75 -28.50 28.30 -16.83
N GLY A 76 -27.41 28.81 -17.41
CA GLY A 76 -26.15 29.00 -16.71
C GLY A 76 -25.31 27.72 -16.62
N ALA A 77 -24.37 27.68 -15.69
CA ALA A 77 -23.41 26.58 -15.58
C ALA A 77 -23.95 25.41 -14.74
N ILE A 78 -23.94 24.21 -15.32
CA ILE A 78 -24.17 22.97 -14.58
C ILE A 78 -22.81 22.44 -14.14
N SER A 79 -22.64 22.15 -12.85
CA SER A 79 -21.36 21.70 -12.32
C SER A 79 -21.44 20.34 -11.63
N ARG A 80 -20.35 19.58 -11.71
CA ARG A 80 -20.12 18.38 -10.91
C ARG A 80 -18.77 18.46 -10.23
N ARG A 81 -18.73 18.14 -8.95
CA ARG A 81 -17.51 18.14 -8.12
C ARG A 81 -17.02 16.72 -7.89
N ILE A 82 -15.72 16.50 -8.03
CA ILE A 82 -15.04 15.23 -7.75
C ILE A 82 -13.75 15.52 -6.99
N CYS A 83 -13.42 14.74 -5.96
CA CYS A 83 -12.22 14.94 -5.16
C CYS A 83 -11.17 13.89 -5.49
N LEU A 84 -9.96 14.35 -5.79
CA LEU A 84 -8.79 13.53 -6.01
C LEU A 84 -8.04 13.39 -4.69
N GLN A 85 -7.84 12.16 -4.24
CA GLN A 85 -7.02 11.83 -3.08
C GLN A 85 -5.81 11.00 -3.53
N VAL A 86 -4.63 11.35 -3.05
CA VAL A 86 -3.39 10.65 -3.39
C VAL A 86 -3.05 9.69 -2.26
N ASN A 87 -2.93 8.41 -2.60
CA ASN A 87 -2.58 7.37 -1.65
C ASN A 87 -1.11 6.97 -1.80
N GLU A 88 -0.44 6.80 -0.68
CA GLU A 88 0.93 6.33 -0.58
C GLU A 88 0.97 5.09 0.31
N LEU A 89 1.65 4.05 -0.16
CA LEU A 89 1.85 2.84 0.61
C LEU A 89 3.25 2.30 0.35
N TYR A 90 4.06 2.26 1.40
CA TYR A 90 5.37 1.61 1.39
C TYR A 90 5.20 0.11 1.67
N GLY A 91 6.15 -0.70 1.19
CA GLY A 91 6.12 -2.14 1.43
C GLY A 91 6.22 -2.45 2.93
N PRO A 92 5.56 -3.52 3.41
CA PRO A 92 5.69 -3.92 4.80
C PRO A 92 7.09 -4.45 5.10
N THR A 93 7.65 -4.04 6.22
CA THR A 93 8.86 -4.61 6.81
C THR A 93 8.44 -5.63 7.85
N LEU A 94 8.77 -6.90 7.63
CA LEU A 94 8.55 -7.96 8.61
C LEU A 94 9.86 -8.28 9.33
N LEU A 95 9.76 -8.43 10.65
CA LEU A 95 10.86 -8.84 11.52
C LEU A 95 10.37 -9.98 12.42
N VAL A 96 11.14 -11.06 12.48
CA VAL A 96 10.90 -12.19 13.39
C VAL A 96 12.07 -12.29 14.34
N THR A 97 11.80 -12.25 15.64
CA THR A 97 12.79 -12.41 16.69
C THR A 97 12.39 -13.52 17.66
N GLN A 98 13.37 -14.27 18.15
CA GLN A 98 13.14 -15.28 19.18
C GLN A 98 13.14 -14.63 20.57
N ILE A 99 12.20 -15.04 21.40
CA ILE A 99 12.16 -14.73 22.82
C ILE A 99 12.86 -15.88 23.53
N ASN A 100 13.91 -15.59 24.28
CA ASN A 100 14.56 -16.56 25.16
C ASN A 100 13.70 -16.77 26.40
N ASP A 101 12.57 -17.46 26.23
CA ASP A 101 11.74 -17.89 27.36
C ASP A 101 12.30 -19.19 27.94
N THR A 102 12.41 -19.25 29.27
CA THR A 102 13.04 -20.37 30.01
C THR A 102 12.09 -21.55 30.22
N ARG A 103 10.90 -21.54 29.59
CA ARG A 103 9.92 -22.62 29.69
C ARG A 103 10.39 -23.84 28.88
N PRO A 104 10.54 -25.02 29.50
CA PRO A 104 11.26 -26.16 28.91
C PRO A 104 10.57 -26.87 27.72
N PHE A 105 9.51 -26.30 27.15
CA PHE A 105 8.76 -26.89 26.01
C PHE A 105 8.17 -25.85 25.04
N PHE A 106 8.42 -24.55 25.24
CA PHE A 106 7.86 -23.50 24.39
C PHE A 106 8.94 -22.52 23.99
N SER A 107 9.06 -22.28 22.68
CA SER A 107 9.86 -21.17 22.16
C SER A 107 8.93 -20.01 21.85
N GLY A 108 9.12 -18.87 22.50
CA GLY A 108 8.41 -17.65 22.16
C GLY A 108 9.00 -17.03 20.89
N LEU A 109 8.15 -16.61 19.96
CA LEU A 109 8.53 -15.79 18.82
C LEU A 109 7.84 -14.44 18.94
N THR A 110 8.53 -13.36 18.56
CA THR A 110 7.91 -12.07 18.31
C THR A 110 7.95 -11.80 16.83
N VAL A 111 6.79 -11.53 16.24
CA VAL A 111 6.66 -11.09 14.86
C VAL A 111 6.22 -9.64 14.88
N SER A 112 7.00 -8.77 14.24
CA SER A 112 6.67 -7.38 14.03
C SER A 112 6.48 -7.13 12.54
N CYS A 113 5.35 -6.56 12.15
CA CYS A 113 5.14 -6.05 10.80
C CYS A 113 4.90 -4.54 10.87
N SER A 114 5.72 -3.77 10.14
CA SER A 114 5.66 -2.32 10.10
C SER A 114 5.51 -1.81 8.67
N THR A 115 4.58 -0.89 8.45
CA THR A 115 4.39 -0.24 7.16
C THR A 115 4.07 1.24 7.35
N THR A 116 4.37 2.04 6.34
CA THR A 116 4.08 3.47 6.30
C THR A 116 3.15 3.77 5.14
N GLY A 117 2.14 4.59 5.36
CA GLY A 117 1.22 5.00 4.30
C GLY A 117 0.48 6.29 4.59
N ARG A 118 -0.21 6.81 3.57
CA ARG A 118 -1.13 7.94 3.65
C ARG A 118 -2.31 7.66 2.71
N PRO A 119 -3.56 7.57 3.19
CA PRO A 119 -3.98 7.61 4.59
C PRO A 119 -3.37 6.46 5.42
N ALA A 120 -3.60 6.47 6.74
CA ALA A 120 -3.07 5.47 7.65
C ALA A 120 -3.36 4.04 7.12
N PRO A 121 -2.32 3.21 6.95
CA PRO A 121 -2.49 1.89 6.38
C PRO A 121 -3.15 0.92 7.38
N VAL A 122 -3.88 -0.05 6.86
CA VAL A 122 -4.39 -1.20 7.62
C VAL A 122 -3.39 -2.33 7.47
N VAL A 123 -3.12 -3.05 8.58
CA VAL A 123 -2.15 -4.13 8.65
C VAL A 123 -2.84 -5.40 9.11
N ASP A 124 -2.80 -6.43 8.28
CA ASP A 124 -3.34 -7.75 8.55
C ASP A 124 -2.20 -8.78 8.57
N LEU A 125 -1.97 -9.36 9.75
CA LEU A 125 -0.93 -10.37 9.96
C LEU A 125 -1.53 -11.78 9.85
N PHE A 126 -1.07 -12.55 8.86
CA PHE A 126 -1.50 -13.93 8.62
C PHE A 126 -0.48 -14.90 9.20
N LEU A 127 -0.93 -15.64 10.20
CA LEU A 127 -0.14 -16.64 10.93
C LEU A 127 -0.51 -18.06 10.45
N PRO A 128 0.46 -18.97 10.33
CA PRO A 128 0.18 -20.38 10.08
C PRO A 128 -0.51 -21.04 11.28
N VAL A 129 -1.31 -22.08 11.01
CA VAL A 129 -2.20 -22.76 11.97
C VAL A 129 -1.45 -23.34 13.18
N GLN A 130 -0.17 -23.66 13.01
CA GLN A 130 0.67 -24.26 14.03
C GLN A 130 1.16 -23.27 15.09
N LEU A 131 0.98 -21.96 14.88
CA LEU A 131 1.39 -20.91 15.82
C LEU A 131 0.21 -20.49 16.68
N VAL A 132 0.45 -20.40 18.00
CA VAL A 132 -0.56 -19.91 18.94
C VAL A 132 -0.30 -18.44 19.23
N LEU A 133 -1.29 -17.60 18.90
CA LEU A 133 -1.29 -16.18 19.23
C LEU A 133 -1.44 -15.99 20.74
N GLU A 134 -0.44 -15.39 21.39
CA GLU A 134 -0.52 -15.05 22.82
C GLU A 134 -0.98 -13.61 23.04
N ASN A 135 -0.30 -12.65 22.41
CA ASN A 135 -0.59 -11.23 22.54
C ASN A 135 -0.29 -10.51 21.22
N SER A 136 -1.10 -9.52 20.89
CA SER A 136 -0.88 -8.61 19.76
C SER A 136 -1.04 -7.17 20.22
N THR A 137 -0.07 -6.33 19.88
CA THR A 137 -0.10 -4.89 20.10
C THR A 137 0.02 -4.16 18.77
N THR A 138 -0.73 -3.08 18.60
CA THR A 138 -0.65 -2.22 17.41
C THR A 138 -0.32 -0.80 17.84
N VAL A 139 0.70 -0.22 17.20
CA VAL A 139 1.16 1.14 17.48
C VAL A 139 1.16 1.95 16.19
N ASN A 140 0.61 3.17 16.28
CA ASN A 140 0.53 4.10 15.15
C ASN A 140 1.35 5.34 15.45
N VAL A 141 2.23 5.73 14.52
CA VAL A 141 3.07 6.93 14.62
C VAL A 141 2.78 7.83 13.43
N THR A 142 2.31 9.05 13.72
CA THR A 142 2.08 10.07 12.70
C THR A 142 3.34 10.90 12.50
N HIS A 143 3.80 10.99 11.26
CA HIS A 143 5.00 11.75 10.89
C HIS A 143 4.65 13.19 10.50
N PRO A 144 5.60 14.14 10.61
CA PRO A 144 5.40 15.53 10.19
C PRO A 144 5.03 15.68 8.70
N ASN A 145 5.44 14.74 7.86
CA ASN A 145 5.10 14.70 6.45
C ASN A 145 3.65 14.22 6.18
N GLY A 146 2.84 13.97 7.21
CA GLY A 146 1.45 13.52 7.11
C GLY A 146 1.27 12.03 6.78
N THR A 147 2.35 11.25 6.69
CA THR A 147 2.26 9.78 6.61
C THR A 147 2.11 9.18 8.00
N VAL A 148 1.54 7.99 8.08
CA VAL A 148 1.38 7.24 9.33
C VAL A 148 2.08 5.90 9.18
N THR A 149 2.93 5.58 10.14
CA THR A 149 3.51 4.24 10.28
C THR A 149 2.64 3.44 11.24
N VAL A 150 2.21 2.26 10.81
CA VAL A 150 1.48 1.30 11.62
C VAL A 150 2.37 0.07 11.81
N THR A 151 2.57 -0.29 13.08
CA THR A 151 3.38 -1.45 13.46
C THR A 151 2.53 -2.37 14.32
N ILE A 152 2.30 -3.59 13.84
CA ILE A 152 1.70 -4.67 14.63
C ILE A 152 2.83 -5.57 15.15
N THR A 153 2.87 -5.78 16.47
CA THR A 153 3.83 -6.67 17.12
C THR A 153 3.09 -7.74 17.88
N THR A 154 3.40 -8.99 17.55
CA THR A 154 2.67 -10.16 17.99
C THR A 154 3.61 -11.16 18.63
N THR A 155 3.30 -11.63 19.84
CA THR A 155 4.01 -12.73 20.49
C THR A 155 3.27 -14.04 20.22
N LEU A 156 4.05 -15.05 19.85
CA LEU A 156 3.57 -16.35 19.42
C LEU A 156 4.24 -17.44 20.24
N ALA A 157 3.46 -18.42 20.69
CA ALA A 157 3.99 -19.66 21.20
C ALA A 157 4.16 -20.67 20.07
N VAL A 158 5.30 -21.34 20.05
CA VAL A 158 5.66 -22.39 19.10
C VAL A 158 5.62 -23.74 19.82
N PRO A 159 4.56 -24.55 19.64
CA PRO A 159 4.39 -25.83 20.36
C PRO A 159 5.32 -26.94 19.86
N SER A 160 5.75 -26.87 18.60
CA SER A 160 6.66 -27.82 17.94
C SER A 160 7.56 -27.05 16.96
N LEU A 161 8.79 -27.52 16.71
CA LEU A 161 9.67 -26.88 15.73
C LEU A 161 8.90 -26.67 14.41
N PRO A 162 8.83 -25.43 13.90
CA PRO A 162 8.20 -25.18 12.63
C PRO A 162 8.98 -25.89 11.54
N ASP A 163 8.28 -26.56 10.62
CA ASP A 163 8.89 -27.04 9.38
C ASP A 163 9.59 -25.87 8.66
N ASN A 164 10.63 -26.18 7.88
CA ASN A 164 11.47 -25.19 7.19
C ASN A 164 10.67 -24.25 6.24
N ASP A 165 9.40 -24.59 5.96
CA ASP A 165 8.46 -23.85 5.12
C ASP A 165 7.43 -23.00 5.90
N THR A 166 7.56 -22.91 7.23
CA THR A 166 6.62 -22.12 8.03
C THR A 166 6.89 -20.63 7.84
N MET A 167 5.98 -19.95 7.14
CA MET A 167 6.10 -18.56 6.75
C MET A 167 4.99 -17.72 7.35
N VAL A 168 5.34 -16.51 7.79
CA VAL A 168 4.36 -15.48 8.21
C VAL A 168 4.18 -14.50 7.07
N ARG A 169 2.93 -14.10 6.81
CA ARG A 169 2.61 -13.09 5.79
C ARG A 169 1.99 -11.87 6.44
N CYS A 170 2.33 -10.70 5.94
CA CYS A 170 1.74 -9.45 6.34
C CYS A 170 1.17 -8.76 5.11
N LEU A 171 -0.14 -8.57 5.12
CA LEU A 171 -0.87 -7.83 4.11
C LEU A 171 -1.09 -6.41 4.62
N VAL A 172 -0.80 -5.42 3.79
CA VAL A 172 -0.99 -4.03 4.13
C VAL A 172 -1.77 -3.32 3.04
N SER A 173 -2.70 -2.46 3.45
CA SER A 173 -3.56 -1.73 2.52
C SER A 173 -3.70 -0.26 2.90
N SER A 174 -3.82 0.62 1.90
CA SER A 174 -4.13 2.04 2.09
C SER A 174 -5.01 2.54 0.94
N GLY A 175 -6.30 2.73 1.24
CA GLY A 175 -7.35 2.92 0.25
C GLY A 175 -7.41 1.75 -0.74
N TYR A 176 -7.08 1.99 -2.02
CA TYR A 176 -7.13 0.96 -3.07
C TYR A 176 -5.79 0.25 -3.34
N ILE A 177 -4.71 0.63 -2.65
CA ILE A 177 -3.39 0.02 -2.84
C ILE A 177 -3.24 -1.10 -1.80
N ILE A 178 -2.81 -2.28 -2.27
CA ILE A 178 -2.52 -3.44 -1.42
C ILE A 178 -1.08 -3.89 -1.71
N LYS A 179 -0.33 -4.20 -0.66
CA LYS A 179 1.01 -4.81 -0.74
C LYS A 179 1.10 -5.95 0.26
N GLU A 180 1.96 -6.91 -0.02
CA GLU A 180 2.24 -8.02 0.89
C GLU A 180 3.74 -8.15 1.12
N GLY A 181 4.09 -8.69 2.28
CA GLY A 181 5.44 -9.13 2.61
C GLY A 181 5.36 -10.45 3.35
N SER A 182 6.41 -11.25 3.24
CA SER A 182 6.47 -12.54 3.90
C SER A 182 7.88 -12.87 4.37
N VAL A 183 7.97 -13.68 5.42
CA VAL A 183 9.23 -14.08 6.02
C VAL A 183 9.11 -15.48 6.60
N ASN A 184 10.12 -16.31 6.36
CA ASN A 184 10.21 -17.64 6.94
C ASN A 184 10.62 -17.54 8.40
N ILE A 185 10.03 -18.39 9.23
CA ILE A 185 10.47 -18.53 10.61
C ILE A 185 11.80 -19.29 10.59
N PRO A 186 12.89 -18.70 11.09
CA PRO A 186 14.19 -19.34 11.06
C PRO A 186 14.19 -20.60 11.95
N ASN A 187 14.71 -21.70 11.41
CA ASN A 187 14.88 -22.95 12.15
C ASN A 187 16.11 -22.84 13.08
N LEU A 188 15.96 -22.19 14.22
CA LEU A 188 17.04 -21.87 15.16
C LEU A 188 17.45 -23.04 16.08
N PHE A 189 16.87 -24.23 15.90
CA PHE A 189 17.12 -25.43 16.72
C PHE A 189 17.94 -26.52 16.03
N ALA A 190 18.44 -26.28 14.82
CA ALA A 190 19.43 -27.17 14.22
C ALA A 190 20.75 -27.02 14.99
N GLY A 191 20.97 -27.89 15.99
CA GLY A 191 22.28 -28.08 16.60
C GLY A 191 23.32 -28.41 15.52
N PRO A 192 24.63 -28.19 15.79
CA PRO A 192 25.68 -28.52 14.83
C PRO A 192 25.50 -29.96 14.37
N SER A 193 25.36 -30.16 13.05
CA SER A 193 25.25 -31.48 12.44
C SER A 193 26.38 -32.35 12.96
N SER A 194 26.04 -33.45 13.65
CA SER A 194 27.02 -34.43 14.10
C SER A 194 27.89 -34.87 12.92
N PRO A 195 29.23 -34.92 13.05
CA PRO A 195 30.08 -35.38 11.97
C PRO A 195 29.72 -36.82 11.57
N PRO A 196 29.89 -37.19 10.29
CA PRO A 196 29.54 -38.53 9.83
C PRO A 196 30.39 -39.56 10.57
N VAL A 197 29.71 -40.53 11.20
CA VAL A 197 30.33 -41.73 11.74
C VAL A 197 30.86 -42.52 10.54
N SER A 198 32.18 -42.47 10.34
CA SER A 198 32.86 -43.30 9.35
C SER A 198 32.87 -44.74 9.84
N ASN A 199 31.94 -45.54 9.31
CA ASN A 199 31.87 -46.97 9.54
C ASN A 199 32.85 -47.69 8.59
N ASN A 200 34.15 -47.50 8.78
CA ASN A 200 35.15 -48.32 8.10
C ASN A 200 35.46 -49.55 8.96
N GLY A 201 34.58 -50.55 8.83
CA GLY A 201 34.92 -51.92 9.17
C GLY A 201 36.04 -52.41 8.25
N LEU A 202 37.22 -52.70 8.82
CA LEU A 202 38.22 -53.51 8.16
C LEU A 202 38.81 -54.49 9.19
N ILE A 203 38.28 -55.70 9.14
CA ILE A 203 38.88 -56.88 9.76
C ILE A 203 40.20 -57.15 9.02
N ARG A 204 41.32 -57.14 9.74
CA ARG A 204 42.55 -57.81 9.28
C ARG A 204 42.91 -58.90 10.28
N GLY A 205 42.72 -60.15 9.85
CA GLY A 205 43.29 -61.34 10.49
C GLY A 205 44.72 -61.60 9.99
N HIS A 206 45.57 -61.93 10.97
CA HIS A 206 46.80 -62.75 11.05
C HIS A 206 47.69 -63.14 9.85
N GLY A 207 49.00 -63.21 10.16
CA GLY A 207 50.07 -64.05 9.59
C GLY A 207 51.28 -63.21 9.15
N LEU A 208 52.53 -63.33 9.65
CA LEU A 208 53.27 -64.36 10.40
C LEU A 208 54.04 -63.72 11.57
#